data_AF-A0A963D950-F1
#
_entry.id   AF-A0A963D950-F1
#
_cell.length_a   1.000
_cell.length_b   1.000
_cell.length_c   1.000
_cell.angle_alpha   90.00
_cell.angle_beta   90.00
_cell.angle_gamma   90.00
#
_symmetry.space_group_name_H-M   'P 1'
#
loop_
_entity.id
_entity.type
_entity.pdbx_description
1 polymer ?
#
loop_
_entity_poly.entity_id
_entity_poly.type
_entity_poly.pdbx_seq_one_letter_code
_entity_poly.pdbx_strand_id
1 'polypeptide(L)'
;MKILSNLSLALGLTLIAGGAGAATYTFGIGSTATGTSYGNTRTTNNLTVSALSDTAAGGALASAYVWRDGSSVLGNINQDVSDDGTVPIGSSPNHAVDNDTHQDSLLLSFSGGAVNLSGFSLGWAREYSGATLLGSRADVALLAFTGNSYYDPLGHSYTDLLSNGWSLISEYSNVAQGTNQSTGTAVNSSYWMLAAAGGAFGSGYAGASDYFKLQSITATPCLPGQPGCGGSNIPSVPEPSSLALAGLALAGVFRMRRRGT
;
A
#
# COMPACT_ATOMS: atom_id res chain seq x y z
N MET A 1 63.77 29.66 -21.73
CA MET A 1 62.40 29.69 -22.30
C MET A 1 62.02 28.27 -22.72
N LYS A 2 60.78 27.81 -22.42
CA LYS A 2 60.18 26.46 -22.58
C LYS A 2 60.33 25.54 -21.34
N ILE A 3 59.45 25.69 -20.34
CA ILE A 3 58.13 25.04 -20.13
C ILE A 3 58.28 23.55 -19.75
N LEU A 4 58.17 23.26 -18.45
CA LEU A 4 57.88 21.94 -17.90
C LEU A 4 56.40 21.92 -17.49
N SER A 5 55.63 21.05 -18.15
CA SER A 5 54.20 20.83 -17.96
C SER A 5 53.95 19.95 -16.73
N ASN A 6 53.25 20.49 -15.72
CA ASN A 6 52.75 19.71 -14.60
C ASN A 6 51.44 19.02 -15.00
N LEU A 7 51.47 17.69 -15.06
CA LEU A 7 50.31 16.84 -15.30
C LEU A 7 49.54 16.71 -13.97
N SER A 8 48.44 17.45 -13.82
CA SER A 8 47.53 17.32 -12.67
C SER A 8 46.53 16.20 -12.94
N LEU A 9 46.71 15.06 -12.26
CA LEU A 9 45.78 13.93 -12.29
C LEU A 9 44.59 14.24 -11.34
N ALA A 10 43.44 14.62 -11.90
CA ALA A 10 42.20 14.79 -11.15
C ALA A 10 41.48 13.44 -11.02
N LEU A 11 41.49 12.84 -9.83
CA LEU A 11 40.63 11.70 -9.49
C LEU A 11 39.22 12.22 -9.19
N GLY A 12 38.30 12.07 -10.15
CA GLY A 12 36.87 12.26 -9.92
C GLY A 12 36.30 11.07 -9.15
N LEU A 13 35.91 11.29 -7.89
CA LEU A 13 35.21 10.28 -7.09
C LEU A 13 33.70 10.43 -7.35
N THR A 14 33.17 9.61 -8.27
CA THR A 14 31.72 9.49 -8.51
C THR A 14 31.10 8.66 -7.39
N LEU A 15 30.34 9.29 -6.49
CA LEU A 15 29.44 8.57 -5.58
C LEU A 15 28.28 8.03 -6.41
N ILE A 16 28.21 6.70 -6.56
CA ILE A 16 27.03 6.01 -7.08
C ILE A 16 26.07 5.85 -5.90
N ALA A 17 25.05 6.70 -5.82
CA ALA A 17 23.91 6.45 -4.94
C ALA A 17 23.12 5.26 -5.52
N GLY A 18 23.16 4.12 -4.84
CA GLY A 18 22.33 2.97 -5.21
C GLY A 18 20.86 3.35 -5.10
N GLY A 19 20.11 3.23 -6.20
CA GLY A 19 18.66 3.45 -6.19
C GLY A 19 17.96 2.41 -5.33
N ALA A 20 17.06 2.82 -4.45
CA ALA A 20 16.19 1.90 -3.74
C ALA A 20 15.18 1.28 -4.73
N GLY A 21 15.05 -0.04 -4.73
CA GLY A 21 14.14 -0.78 -5.59
C GLY A 21 12.72 -0.83 -5.05
N ALA A 22 11.74 -1.00 -5.95
CA ALA A 22 10.36 -1.30 -5.60
C ALA A 22 10.27 -2.64 -4.84
N ALA A 23 9.41 -2.71 -3.83
CA ALA A 23 9.09 -3.92 -3.09
C ALA A 23 7.74 -4.48 -3.55
N THR A 24 7.70 -5.77 -3.88
CA THR A 24 6.45 -6.49 -4.15
C THR A 24 6.04 -7.24 -2.89
N TYR A 25 4.84 -6.96 -2.41
CA TYR A 25 4.21 -7.69 -1.30
C TYR A 25 3.20 -8.65 -1.90
N THR A 26 3.61 -9.89 -2.06
CA THR A 26 2.68 -10.98 -2.37
C THR A 26 2.12 -11.51 -1.07
N PHE A 27 0.80 -11.69 -0.97
CA PHE A 27 0.15 -12.22 0.22
C PHE A 27 0.25 -13.76 0.28
N GLY A 28 1.47 -14.27 0.10
CA GLY A 28 1.82 -15.68 0.26
C GLY A 28 2.21 -15.98 1.70
N ILE A 29 1.61 -17.01 2.30
CA ILE A 29 2.25 -17.64 3.46
C ILE A 29 3.46 -18.39 2.89
N GLY A 30 4.62 -18.26 3.54
CA GLY A 30 5.71 -19.20 3.35
C GLY A 30 5.15 -20.62 3.33
N SER A 31 5.59 -21.42 2.36
CA SER A 31 5.04 -22.67 1.80
C SER A 31 4.53 -23.80 2.74
N THR A 32 3.86 -23.53 3.86
CA THR A 32 3.46 -24.56 4.83
C THR A 32 2.08 -24.38 5.49
N ALA A 33 1.36 -23.27 5.30
CA ALA A 33 0.01 -23.16 5.85
C ALA A 33 -1.05 -23.71 4.88
N THR A 34 -1.37 -24.99 5.01
CA THR A 34 -2.60 -25.57 4.47
C THR A 34 -3.77 -25.18 5.39
N GLY A 35 -4.61 -24.21 5.00
CA GLY A 35 -5.81 -23.84 5.77
C GLY A 35 -6.35 -22.44 5.49
N THR A 36 -7.66 -22.26 5.66
CA THR A 36 -8.33 -20.95 5.74
C THR A 36 -8.10 -20.35 7.11
N SER A 37 -8.00 -19.03 7.21
CA SER A 37 -7.94 -18.34 8.50
C SER A 37 -8.50 -16.92 8.39
N TYR A 38 -8.97 -16.37 9.50
CA TYR A 38 -9.49 -15.00 9.60
C TYR A 38 -9.02 -14.31 10.88
N GLY A 39 -9.09 -12.98 10.90
CA GLY A 39 -8.74 -12.14 12.05
C GLY A 39 -8.81 -10.67 11.64
N ASN A 40 -8.88 -9.74 12.59
CA ASN A 40 -9.10 -8.32 12.27
C ASN A 40 -7.96 -7.71 11.45
N THR A 41 -6.74 -8.27 11.58
CA THR A 41 -5.56 -7.81 10.84
C THR A 41 -4.67 -8.97 10.37
N ARG A 42 -3.86 -8.69 9.34
CA ARG A 42 -2.79 -9.55 8.85
C ARG A 42 -1.52 -8.74 8.62
N THR A 43 -0.41 -9.19 9.19
CA THR A 43 0.87 -8.48 9.06
C THR A 43 1.89 -9.33 8.31
N THR A 44 2.58 -8.71 7.35
CA THR A 44 3.75 -9.28 6.66
C THR A 44 4.80 -8.18 6.48
N ASN A 45 6.02 -8.42 6.97
CA ASN A 45 7.09 -7.42 7.00
C ASN A 45 6.60 -6.09 7.63
N ASN A 46 6.69 -4.99 6.87
CA ASN A 46 6.28 -3.64 7.29
C ASN A 46 4.83 -3.29 6.88
N LEU A 47 4.04 -4.26 6.44
CA LEU A 47 2.66 -4.07 5.97
C LEU A 47 1.70 -4.78 6.92
N THR A 48 0.74 -4.03 7.45
CA THR A 48 -0.44 -4.55 8.14
C THR A 48 -1.68 -4.28 7.29
N VAL A 49 -2.46 -5.30 7.01
CA VAL A 49 -3.75 -5.23 6.34
C VAL A 49 -4.85 -5.40 7.36
N SER A 50 -5.83 -4.49 7.39
CA SER A 50 -7.05 -4.58 8.19
C SER A 50 -8.26 -4.58 7.27
N ALA A 51 -9.34 -5.26 7.63
CA ALA A 51 -10.58 -5.22 6.87
C ALA A 51 -11.60 -4.28 7.54
N LEU A 52 -12.34 -3.54 6.72
CA LEU A 52 -13.34 -2.55 7.13
C LEU A 52 -14.60 -2.73 6.29
N SER A 53 -15.75 -2.46 6.88
CA SER A 53 -17.05 -2.46 6.20
C SER A 53 -17.99 -1.45 6.82
N ASP A 54 -18.93 -0.88 6.07
CA ASP A 54 -19.86 0.17 6.52
C ASP A 54 -21.05 -0.32 7.36
N THR A 55 -20.83 -1.40 8.11
CA THR A 55 -21.85 -2.11 8.90
C THR A 55 -22.18 -1.48 10.25
N ALA A 56 -21.42 -0.44 10.66
CA ALA A 56 -21.77 0.30 11.86
C ALA A 56 -22.96 1.25 11.61
N ALA A 57 -23.60 1.68 12.71
CA ALA A 57 -24.78 2.53 12.65
C ALA A 57 -24.57 3.77 11.76
N GLY A 58 -25.50 4.01 10.84
CA GLY A 58 -25.47 5.17 9.95
C GLY A 58 -24.54 5.03 8.73
N GLY A 59 -24.11 3.80 8.37
CA GLY A 59 -23.18 3.58 7.25
C GLY A 59 -21.74 3.95 7.60
N ALA A 60 -21.40 3.86 8.89
CA ALA A 60 -20.05 4.11 9.37
C ALA A 60 -19.21 2.84 9.28
N LEU A 61 -17.90 3.01 9.10
CA LEU A 61 -16.98 1.89 9.01
C LEU A 61 -16.78 1.22 10.37
N ALA A 62 -16.98 -0.09 10.39
CA ALA A 62 -16.67 -0.99 11.49
C ALA A 62 -15.48 -1.88 11.13
N SER A 63 -14.87 -2.50 12.15
CA SER A 63 -13.88 -3.55 11.92
C SER A 63 -14.57 -4.76 11.29
N ALA A 64 -13.91 -5.35 10.32
CA ALA A 64 -14.28 -6.62 9.72
C ALA A 64 -13.11 -7.62 9.88
N TYR A 65 -13.27 -8.86 9.42
CA TYR A 65 -12.20 -9.85 9.45
C TYR A 65 -11.50 -9.94 8.10
N VAL A 66 -10.16 -9.87 8.11
CA VAL A 66 -9.36 -10.21 6.94
C VAL A 66 -9.40 -11.72 6.74
N TRP A 67 -10.16 -12.17 5.75
CA TRP A 67 -10.16 -13.56 5.33
C TRP A 67 -8.96 -13.84 4.43
N ARG A 68 -8.36 -15.02 4.62
CA ARG A 68 -7.30 -15.50 3.75
C ARG A 68 -7.66 -16.88 3.21
N ASP A 69 -7.60 -17.01 1.89
CA ASP A 69 -7.65 -18.29 1.20
C ASP A 69 -6.29 -18.99 1.23
N GLY A 70 -6.29 -20.33 1.18
CA GLY A 70 -5.10 -21.13 0.94
C GLY A 70 -4.36 -20.75 -0.37
N SER A 71 -5.04 -20.07 -1.30
CA SER A 71 -4.54 -19.59 -2.59
C SER A 71 -3.77 -18.25 -2.58
N SER A 72 -3.46 -17.70 -1.40
CA SER A 72 -2.69 -16.44 -1.24
C SER A 72 -3.42 -15.16 -1.66
N VAL A 73 -4.73 -15.11 -1.39
CA VAL A 73 -5.56 -13.92 -1.58
C VAL A 73 -6.17 -13.47 -0.25
N LEU A 74 -6.43 -12.17 -0.13
CA LEU A 74 -7.09 -11.53 1.00
C LEU A 74 -8.47 -11.02 0.59
N GLY A 75 -9.46 -11.24 1.44
CA GLY A 75 -10.79 -10.66 1.30
C GLY A 75 -11.36 -10.26 2.66
N ASN A 76 -12.66 -10.01 2.71
CA ASN A 76 -13.33 -9.46 3.89
C ASN A 76 -14.42 -10.42 4.43
N ILE A 77 -14.69 -10.37 5.74
CA ILE A 77 -15.88 -10.95 6.38
C ILE A 77 -16.45 -9.92 7.35
N ASN A 78 -17.67 -9.48 7.11
CA ASN A 78 -18.33 -8.49 7.95
C ASN A 78 -18.71 -9.09 9.32
N GLN A 79 -18.61 -8.30 10.39
CA GLN A 79 -18.81 -8.77 11.77
C GLN A 79 -20.28 -8.82 12.21
N ASP A 80 -21.15 -8.09 11.52
CA ASP A 80 -22.58 -7.95 11.79
C ASP A 80 -23.42 -9.04 11.10
N VAL A 81 -22.85 -9.73 10.12
CA VAL A 81 -23.43 -10.97 9.59
C VAL A 81 -23.33 -12.01 10.69
N SER A 82 -24.46 -12.31 11.33
CA SER A 82 -24.58 -13.36 12.36
C SER A 82 -24.12 -14.74 11.89
N ASP A 83 -23.82 -14.87 10.60
CA ASP A 83 -23.20 -16.02 9.97
C ASP A 83 -22.81 -15.63 8.53
N ASP A 84 -21.51 -15.63 8.20
CA ASP A 84 -21.07 -16.25 6.92
C ASP A 84 -21.10 -17.80 7.06
N GLY A 85 -22.02 -18.29 7.89
CA GLY A 85 -22.27 -19.67 8.29
C GLY A 85 -23.64 -20.20 7.83
N THR A 86 -24.49 -19.38 7.19
CA THR A 86 -25.70 -19.85 6.48
C THR A 86 -25.54 -19.92 4.97
N VAL A 87 -24.55 -19.21 4.42
CA VAL A 87 -24.10 -19.43 3.04
C VAL A 87 -22.98 -20.46 3.13
N PRO A 88 -23.09 -21.66 2.54
CA PRO A 88 -22.08 -22.70 2.70
C PRO A 88 -20.69 -22.15 2.35
N ILE A 89 -19.71 -22.31 3.26
CA ILE A 89 -18.29 -22.08 2.98
C ILE A 89 -17.96 -22.82 1.68
N GLY A 90 -17.70 -22.07 0.59
CA GLY A 90 -17.52 -22.63 -0.76
C GLY A 90 -18.53 -22.17 -1.81
N SER A 91 -19.50 -21.33 -1.44
CA SER A 91 -20.29 -20.56 -2.40
C SER A 91 -19.54 -19.27 -2.79
N SER A 92 -19.71 -18.87 -4.03
CA SER A 92 -19.14 -17.64 -4.59
C SER A 92 -20.25 -16.59 -4.59
N PRO A 93 -20.01 -15.33 -4.19
CA PRO A 93 -18.71 -14.71 -3.93
C PRO A 93 -18.33 -14.56 -2.44
N ASN A 94 -18.30 -15.63 -1.63
CA ASN A 94 -18.03 -15.49 -0.20
C ASN A 94 -16.62 -14.93 0.10
N HIS A 95 -16.56 -14.18 1.19
CA HIS A 95 -15.36 -13.56 1.75
C HIS A 95 -14.62 -12.61 0.79
N ALA A 96 -15.32 -11.90 -0.09
CA ALA A 96 -14.74 -10.89 -0.97
C ALA A 96 -14.72 -9.53 -0.27
N VAL A 97 -13.94 -8.59 -0.82
CA VAL A 97 -14.21 -7.16 -0.62
C VAL A 97 -15.24 -6.79 -1.66
N ASP A 98 -16.39 -6.29 -1.25
CA ASP A 98 -17.47 -5.95 -2.17
C ASP A 98 -18.23 -4.65 -1.84
N ASN A 99 -19.10 -4.26 -2.77
CA ASN A 99 -20.01 -3.13 -2.65
C ASN A 99 -21.48 -3.61 -2.67
N ASP A 100 -21.73 -4.90 -2.39
CA ASP A 100 -23.05 -5.49 -2.47
C ASP A 100 -23.69 -5.51 -1.10
N THR A 101 -24.77 -4.74 -0.92
CA THR A 101 -25.43 -4.47 0.37
C THR A 101 -24.61 -3.65 1.37
N HIS A 102 -23.29 -3.82 1.39
CA HIS A 102 -22.33 -3.07 2.20
C HIS A 102 -21.15 -2.63 1.35
N GLN A 103 -20.44 -1.60 1.80
CA GLN A 103 -19.24 -1.11 1.17
C GLN A 103 -18.02 -1.54 1.97
N ASP A 104 -17.28 -2.49 1.41
CA ASP A 104 -16.12 -3.10 2.05
C ASP A 104 -14.80 -2.52 1.55
N SER A 105 -13.76 -2.63 2.40
CA SER A 105 -12.41 -2.25 2.04
C SER A 105 -11.31 -2.96 2.85
N LEU A 106 -10.10 -2.91 2.31
CA LEU A 106 -8.86 -3.30 2.98
C LEU A 106 -8.00 -2.06 3.22
N LEU A 107 -7.69 -1.80 4.49
CA LEU A 107 -6.74 -0.78 4.94
C LEU A 107 -5.32 -1.37 4.99
N LEU A 108 -4.42 -0.80 4.20
CA LEU A 108 -2.99 -1.10 4.16
C LEU A 108 -2.22 -0.07 4.99
N SER A 109 -1.60 -0.51 6.08
CA SER A 109 -0.80 0.32 6.99
C SER A 109 0.68 -0.07 6.90
N PHE A 110 1.53 0.91 6.57
CA PHE A 110 2.97 0.72 6.42
C PHE A 110 3.73 1.28 7.62
N SER A 111 4.36 0.40 8.41
CA SER A 111 5.14 0.78 9.59
C SER A 111 6.54 1.31 9.26
N GLY A 112 7.03 1.05 8.04
CA GLY A 112 8.35 1.47 7.55
C GLY A 112 8.40 2.90 7.01
N GLY A 113 7.32 3.67 7.13
CA GLY A 113 7.16 5.00 6.53
C GLY A 113 6.27 4.98 5.28
N ALA A 114 6.12 6.16 4.67
CA ALA A 114 5.28 6.32 3.50
C ALA A 114 5.81 5.50 2.32
N VAL A 115 4.90 5.02 1.48
CA VAL A 115 5.22 4.30 0.24
C VAL A 115 4.39 4.85 -0.92
N ASN A 116 4.94 4.77 -2.12
CA ASN A 116 4.17 4.88 -3.35
C ASN A 116 3.60 3.52 -3.70
N LEU A 117 2.28 3.35 -3.68
CA LEU A 117 1.62 2.13 -4.13
C LEU A 117 1.52 2.17 -5.66
N SER A 118 2.44 1.50 -6.37
CA SER A 118 2.57 1.57 -7.83
C SER A 118 1.73 0.54 -8.58
N GLY A 119 1.24 -0.49 -7.89
CA GLY A 119 0.33 -1.47 -8.46
C GLY A 119 -0.29 -2.41 -7.44
N PHE A 120 -1.30 -3.15 -7.89
CA PHE A 120 -1.97 -4.21 -7.14
C PHE A 120 -2.51 -5.28 -8.10
N SER A 121 -2.80 -6.48 -7.60
CA SER A 121 -3.45 -7.53 -8.39
C SER A 121 -4.57 -8.21 -7.63
N LEU A 122 -5.61 -8.61 -8.36
CA LEU A 122 -6.75 -9.34 -7.84
C LEU A 122 -6.59 -10.82 -8.14
N GLY A 123 -6.52 -11.68 -7.12
CA GLY A 123 -6.41 -13.12 -7.35
C GLY A 123 -7.75 -13.78 -7.67
N TRP A 124 -8.83 -13.09 -7.35
CA TRP A 124 -10.20 -13.45 -7.68
C TRP A 124 -11.01 -12.16 -7.84
N ALA A 125 -11.89 -12.09 -8.84
CA ALA A 125 -12.78 -10.95 -9.06
C ALA A 125 -14.06 -11.35 -9.80
N ARG A 126 -15.19 -10.74 -9.44
CA ARG A 126 -16.47 -10.87 -10.12
C ARG A 126 -17.21 -9.53 -10.11
N GLU A 127 -17.87 -9.25 -11.21
CA GLU A 127 -18.76 -8.08 -11.38
C GLU A 127 -20.13 -8.60 -11.76
N TYR A 128 -21.18 -8.12 -11.10
CA TYR A 128 -22.56 -8.53 -11.32
C TYR A 128 -23.47 -7.33 -11.58
N SER A 129 -24.49 -7.50 -12.42
CA SER A 129 -25.65 -6.61 -12.48
C SER A 129 -26.89 -7.39 -12.07
N GLY A 130 -27.36 -7.15 -10.84
CA GLY A 130 -28.31 -8.05 -10.19
C GLY A 130 -27.75 -9.48 -10.13
N ALA A 131 -28.51 -10.46 -10.62
CA ALA A 131 -28.05 -11.86 -10.66
C ALA A 131 -27.15 -12.21 -11.87
N THR A 132 -26.87 -11.25 -12.76
CA THR A 132 -26.13 -11.50 -14.00
C THR A 132 -24.64 -11.28 -13.82
N LEU A 133 -23.83 -12.32 -14.05
CA LEU A 133 -22.38 -12.20 -14.07
C LEU A 133 -21.92 -11.43 -15.32
N LEU A 134 -21.23 -10.31 -15.13
CA LEU A 134 -20.70 -9.47 -16.20
C LEU A 134 -19.25 -9.85 -16.59
N GLY A 135 -18.46 -10.37 -15.64
CA GLY A 135 -17.09 -10.80 -15.94
C GLY A 135 -16.25 -11.26 -14.74
N SER A 136 -15.03 -11.74 -15.05
CA SER A 136 -13.97 -12.06 -14.07
C SER A 136 -13.12 -10.81 -13.75
N ARG A 137 -13.79 -9.76 -13.29
CA ARG A 137 -13.21 -8.43 -13.05
C ARG A 137 -13.97 -7.74 -11.93
N ALA A 138 -13.43 -6.65 -11.41
CA ALA A 138 -14.11 -5.79 -10.45
C ALA A 138 -13.66 -4.34 -10.63
N ASP A 139 -14.53 -3.40 -10.30
CA ASP A 139 -14.20 -2.00 -10.15
C ASP A 139 -13.63 -1.76 -8.74
N VAL A 140 -12.53 -1.02 -8.65
CA VAL A 140 -11.78 -0.83 -7.39
C VAL A 140 -11.53 0.65 -7.15
N ALA A 141 -11.91 1.15 -5.98
CA ALA A 141 -11.56 2.47 -5.49
C ALA A 141 -10.26 2.41 -4.68
N LEU A 142 -9.31 3.29 -4.98
CA LEU A 142 -8.05 3.43 -4.26
C LEU A 142 -8.01 4.77 -3.54
N LEU A 143 -7.88 4.73 -2.22
CA LEU A 143 -7.73 5.91 -1.38
C LEU A 143 -6.35 5.93 -0.73
N ALA A 144 -5.87 7.13 -0.40
CA ALA A 144 -4.69 7.32 0.41
C ALA A 144 -4.93 8.39 1.47
N PHE A 145 -4.39 8.20 2.66
CA PHE A 145 -4.34 9.25 3.66
C PHE A 145 -3.25 10.27 3.28
N THR A 146 -3.66 11.50 2.99
CA THR A 146 -2.78 12.61 2.60
C THR A 146 -2.81 13.78 3.60
N GLY A 147 -3.50 13.60 4.74
CA GLY A 147 -3.60 14.60 5.79
C GLY A 147 -2.36 14.66 6.70
N ASN A 148 -2.37 15.63 7.62
CA ASN A 148 -1.23 15.89 8.52
C ASN A 148 -1.23 15.02 9.78
N SER A 149 -2.39 14.50 10.20
CA SER A 149 -2.55 13.69 11.41
C SER A 149 -3.53 12.58 11.11
N TYR A 150 -3.10 11.33 11.30
CA TYR A 150 -3.87 10.15 10.90
C TYR A 150 -5.32 10.25 11.40
N TYR A 151 -6.25 10.14 10.44
CA TYR A 151 -7.67 10.10 10.70
C TYR A 151 -8.14 8.65 10.59
N ASP A 152 -8.43 8.04 11.74
CA ASP A 152 -8.84 6.64 11.83
C ASP A 152 -10.16 6.41 11.09
N PRO A 153 -10.23 5.45 10.15
CA PRO A 153 -11.48 5.14 9.46
C PRO A 153 -12.62 4.65 10.35
N LEU A 154 -12.31 4.02 11.49
CA LEU A 154 -13.33 3.40 12.33
C LEU A 154 -14.32 4.42 12.92
N GLY A 155 -15.61 4.11 12.81
CA GLY A 155 -16.71 4.95 13.30
C GLY A 155 -17.07 6.11 12.37
N HIS A 156 -16.47 6.18 11.17
CA HIS A 156 -16.68 7.25 10.20
C HIS A 156 -17.17 6.68 8.85
N SER A 157 -18.00 7.45 8.13
CA SER A 157 -18.41 7.08 6.77
C SER A 157 -17.30 7.39 5.76
N TYR A 158 -17.34 6.79 4.56
CA TYR A 158 -16.43 7.15 3.48
C TYR A 158 -16.47 8.65 3.13
N THR A 159 -17.64 9.28 3.18
CA THR A 159 -17.81 10.72 2.99
C THR A 159 -17.06 11.54 4.05
N ASP A 160 -17.12 11.11 5.30
CA ASP A 160 -16.36 11.74 6.39
C ASP A 160 -14.86 11.59 6.15
N LEU A 161 -14.39 10.40 5.71
CA LEU A 161 -12.98 10.19 5.40
C LEU A 161 -12.49 11.16 4.34
N LEU A 162 -13.22 11.27 3.23
CA LEU A 162 -12.90 12.14 2.09
C LEU A 162 -12.88 13.63 2.48
N SER A 163 -13.56 14.00 3.56
CA SER A 163 -13.55 15.35 4.13
C SER A 163 -12.42 15.57 5.16
N ASN A 164 -11.79 14.50 5.64
CA ASN A 164 -10.84 14.51 6.77
C ASN A 164 -9.49 13.87 6.42
N GLY A 165 -8.93 14.26 5.28
CA GLY A 165 -7.54 13.97 4.91
C GLY A 165 -7.32 12.65 4.19
N TRP A 166 -8.34 11.81 4.03
CA TRP A 166 -8.31 10.77 3.01
C TRP A 166 -8.64 11.37 1.65
N SER A 167 -7.92 10.93 0.62
CA SER A 167 -8.14 11.34 -0.76
C SER A 167 -8.44 10.12 -1.61
N LEU A 168 -9.49 10.20 -2.44
CA LEU A 168 -9.69 9.27 -3.53
C LEU A 168 -8.59 9.53 -4.58
N ILE A 169 -7.71 8.55 -4.78
CA ILE A 169 -6.58 8.65 -5.70
C ILE A 169 -7.03 8.32 -7.12
N SER A 170 -7.79 7.23 -7.26
CA SER A 170 -8.40 6.83 -8.52
C SER A 170 -9.46 5.76 -8.26
N GLU A 171 -10.35 5.62 -9.22
CA GLU A 171 -11.17 4.42 -9.39
C GLU A 171 -10.67 3.70 -10.65
N TYR A 172 -10.55 2.38 -10.58
CA TYR A 172 -10.09 1.54 -11.68
C TYR A 172 -11.23 0.65 -12.11
N SER A 173 -11.68 0.84 -13.35
CA SER A 173 -12.73 0.02 -13.92
C SER A 173 -12.19 -1.32 -14.41
N ASN A 174 -13.00 -2.37 -14.34
CA ASN A 174 -12.79 -3.64 -15.01
C ASN A 174 -11.44 -4.28 -14.69
N VAL A 175 -10.96 -4.16 -13.45
CA VAL A 175 -9.68 -4.74 -13.05
C VAL A 175 -9.77 -6.26 -13.16
N ALA A 176 -9.06 -6.82 -14.14
CA ALA A 176 -9.13 -8.23 -14.46
C ALA A 176 -8.43 -9.08 -13.41
N GLN A 177 -9.04 -10.22 -13.07
CA GLN A 177 -8.41 -11.24 -12.24
C GLN A 177 -7.05 -11.67 -12.82
N GLY A 178 -6.05 -11.85 -11.95
CA GLY A 178 -4.71 -12.33 -12.28
C GLY A 178 -3.83 -11.31 -13.03
N THR A 179 -4.31 -10.07 -13.18
CA THR A 179 -3.57 -8.99 -13.84
C THR A 179 -3.05 -8.00 -12.81
N ASN A 180 -1.84 -7.47 -13.03
CA ASN A 180 -1.31 -6.36 -12.25
C ASN A 180 -1.91 -5.04 -12.76
N GLN A 181 -2.72 -4.39 -11.94
CA GLN A 181 -3.23 -3.05 -12.16
C GLN A 181 -2.17 -2.03 -11.74
N SER A 182 -1.66 -1.24 -12.69
CA SER A 182 -0.82 -0.09 -12.34
C SER A 182 -1.68 1.05 -11.81
N THR A 183 -1.21 1.72 -10.76
CA THR A 183 -1.92 2.88 -10.21
C THR A 183 -1.55 4.18 -10.90
N GLY A 184 -0.34 4.28 -11.48
CA GLY A 184 0.18 5.52 -12.08
C GLY A 184 0.30 6.71 -11.11
N THR A 185 0.05 6.52 -9.81
CA THR A 185 0.00 7.63 -8.84
C THR A 185 1.39 8.10 -8.46
N ALA A 186 1.53 9.41 -8.22
CA ALA A 186 2.72 10.00 -7.59
C ALA A 186 2.56 10.18 -6.07
N VAL A 187 1.42 9.76 -5.51
CA VAL A 187 1.14 9.92 -4.07
C VAL A 187 1.97 8.94 -3.26
N ASN A 188 2.44 9.44 -2.12
CA ASN A 188 3.08 8.64 -1.09
C ASN A 188 2.23 8.70 0.17
N SER A 189 1.99 7.54 0.78
CA SER A 189 1.24 7.45 2.02
C SER A 189 1.69 6.25 2.84
N SER A 190 1.62 6.39 4.16
CA SER A 190 1.74 5.27 5.09
C SER A 190 0.44 4.47 5.23
N TYR A 191 -0.68 5.02 4.73
CA TYR A 191 -2.00 4.41 4.79
C TYR A 191 -2.70 4.47 3.43
N TRP A 192 -2.99 3.31 2.88
CA TRP A 192 -3.72 3.14 1.63
C TRP A 192 -4.96 2.32 1.89
N MET A 193 -6.01 2.50 1.09
CA MET A 193 -7.23 1.71 1.20
C MET A 193 -7.68 1.27 -0.19
N LEU A 194 -7.94 -0.03 -0.34
CA LEU A 194 -8.60 -0.59 -1.52
C LEU A 194 -10.02 -0.96 -1.14
N ALA A 195 -11.00 -0.33 -1.76
CA ALA A 195 -12.42 -0.62 -1.60
C ALA A 195 -12.99 -1.14 -2.91
N ALA A 196 -14.09 -1.89 -2.86
CA ALA A 196 -14.89 -2.10 -4.07
C ALA A 196 -15.39 -0.73 -4.53
N ALA A 197 -15.30 -0.40 -5.83
CA ALA A 197 -15.82 0.90 -6.27
C ALA A 197 -17.34 0.95 -6.04
N GLY A 198 -17.92 2.13 -5.86
CA GLY A 198 -19.32 2.22 -5.49
C GLY A 198 -19.78 3.66 -5.27
N GLY A 199 -21.07 3.83 -4.97
CA GLY A 199 -21.67 5.17 -4.82
C GLY A 199 -21.00 6.05 -3.76
N ALA A 200 -20.31 5.45 -2.80
CA ALA A 200 -19.57 6.15 -1.74
C ALA A 200 -18.40 7.01 -2.25
N PHE A 201 -17.89 6.77 -3.46
CA PHE A 201 -16.69 7.43 -3.99
C PHE A 201 -16.97 8.41 -5.14
N GLY A 202 -18.24 8.62 -5.48
CA GLY A 202 -18.66 9.36 -6.67
C GLY A 202 -19.27 8.40 -7.70
N SER A 203 -20.26 8.86 -8.46
CA SER A 203 -21.18 8.02 -9.24
C SER A 203 -20.58 7.22 -10.41
N GLY A 204 -19.25 7.11 -10.53
CA GLY A 204 -18.57 6.51 -11.69
C GLY A 204 -18.89 5.02 -11.89
N TYR A 205 -19.10 4.28 -10.81
CA TYR A 205 -19.23 2.81 -10.82
C TYR A 205 -20.37 2.30 -9.92
N ALA A 206 -21.38 3.12 -9.65
CA ALA A 206 -22.45 2.82 -8.70
C ALA A 206 -23.57 1.87 -9.22
N GLY A 207 -23.31 1.09 -10.27
CA GLY A 207 -24.35 0.34 -10.99
C GLY A 207 -24.18 -1.19 -11.00
N ALA A 208 -22.99 -1.68 -10.65
CA ALA A 208 -22.68 -3.10 -10.59
C ALA A 208 -22.25 -3.48 -9.16
N SER A 209 -22.48 -4.74 -8.81
CA SER A 209 -21.93 -5.34 -7.60
C SER A 209 -20.56 -5.91 -7.93
N ASP A 210 -19.52 -5.33 -7.37
CA ASP A 210 -18.12 -5.67 -7.54
C ASP A 210 -17.62 -6.45 -6.34
N TYR A 211 -16.95 -7.57 -6.59
CA TYR A 211 -16.39 -8.43 -5.57
C TYR A 211 -14.96 -8.75 -5.96
N PHE A 212 -14.00 -8.56 -5.05
CA PHE A 212 -12.62 -8.95 -5.30
C PHE A 212 -11.90 -9.54 -4.09
N LYS A 213 -10.79 -10.23 -4.37
CA LYS A 213 -9.81 -10.66 -3.38
C LYS A 213 -8.42 -10.22 -3.80
N LEU A 214 -7.75 -9.48 -2.93
CA LEU A 214 -6.43 -8.90 -3.17
C LEU A 214 -5.34 -9.98 -3.13
N GLN A 215 -4.54 -10.11 -4.18
CA GLN A 215 -3.46 -11.11 -4.27
C GLN A 215 -2.08 -10.53 -3.97
N SER A 216 -1.80 -9.33 -4.46
CA SER A 216 -0.53 -8.65 -4.20
C SER A 216 -0.65 -7.16 -4.33
N ILE A 217 0.31 -6.46 -3.76
CA ILE A 217 0.58 -5.06 -4.02
C ILE A 217 2.05 -4.85 -4.38
N THR A 218 2.32 -3.82 -5.16
CA THR A 218 3.66 -3.31 -5.43
C THR A 218 3.76 -1.93 -4.83
N ALA A 219 4.73 -1.73 -3.95
CA ALA A 219 4.96 -0.46 -3.30
C ALA A 219 6.44 -0.13 -3.26
N THR A 220 6.77 1.14 -3.49
CA THR A 220 8.14 1.65 -3.41
C THR A 220 8.27 2.52 -2.17
N PRO A 221 9.24 2.25 -1.29
CA PRO A 221 9.50 3.11 -0.15
C PRO A 221 9.73 4.56 -0.57
N CYS A 222 9.07 5.49 0.10
CA CYS A 222 9.27 6.91 -0.06
C CYS A 222 10.59 7.29 0.63
N LEU A 223 11.61 7.70 -0.13
CA LEU A 223 12.93 7.94 0.46
C LEU A 223 13.03 9.35 1.09
N PRO A 224 13.81 9.50 2.18
CA PRO A 224 14.11 10.82 2.73
C PRO A 224 14.61 11.80 1.66
N GLY A 225 14.01 12.99 1.60
CA GLY A 225 14.34 14.04 0.63
C GLY A 225 13.51 14.04 -0.65
N GLN A 226 12.62 13.06 -0.87
CA GLN A 226 11.61 13.12 -1.92
C GLN A 226 10.36 13.90 -1.46
N PRO A 227 9.71 14.69 -2.34
CA PRO A 227 8.47 15.38 -2.01
C PRO A 227 7.39 14.41 -1.52
N GLY A 228 6.79 14.71 -0.36
CA GLY A 228 5.77 13.85 0.25
C GLY A 228 6.30 12.68 1.11
N CYS A 229 7.63 12.51 1.23
CA CYS A 229 8.25 11.47 2.07
C CYS A 229 8.58 11.93 3.50
N GLY A 230 8.06 13.08 3.92
CA GLY A 230 8.31 13.69 5.22
C GLY A 230 7.40 13.14 6.30
N GLY A 231 7.76 11.99 6.87
CA GLY A 231 7.22 11.53 8.15
C GLY A 231 7.79 12.36 9.31
N SER A 232 6.91 12.85 10.17
CA SER A 232 7.18 13.62 11.39
C SER A 232 8.41 13.16 12.21
N ASN A 233 9.28 14.12 12.53
CA ASN A 233 10.06 14.25 13.78
C ASN A 233 10.74 12.99 14.40
N ILE A 234 11.27 12.06 13.62
CA ILE A 234 12.48 11.36 14.09
C ILE A 234 13.65 12.18 13.55
N PRO A 235 14.58 12.67 14.40
CA PRO A 235 15.79 13.29 13.89
C PRO A 235 16.50 12.25 13.04
N SER A 236 16.29 12.34 11.73
CA SER A 236 17.07 11.62 10.74
C SER A 236 18.48 12.18 10.89
N VAL A 237 19.28 11.44 11.66
CA VAL A 237 20.72 11.64 11.68
C VAL A 237 21.17 11.56 10.22
N PRO A 238 21.87 12.57 9.70
CA PRO A 238 22.29 12.53 8.31
C PRO A 238 23.25 11.36 8.09
N GLU A 239 22.76 10.28 7.50
CA GLU A 239 23.55 9.16 7.01
C GLU A 239 23.22 9.05 5.52
N PRO A 240 24.09 9.53 4.61
CA PRO A 240 25.45 8.98 4.41
C PRO A 240 26.57 10.04 4.25
N SER A 241 26.24 11.34 4.27
CA SER A 241 27.23 12.41 4.09
C SER A 241 28.12 12.59 5.32
N SER A 242 27.61 12.33 6.52
CA SER A 242 28.40 12.40 7.76
C SER A 242 29.46 11.31 7.86
N LEU A 243 29.18 10.08 7.39
CA LEU A 243 30.19 9.01 7.29
C LEU A 243 31.23 9.31 6.23
N ALA A 244 30.82 9.85 5.08
CA ALA A 244 31.75 10.30 4.05
C ALA A 244 32.63 11.46 4.55
N LEU A 245 32.05 12.44 5.27
CA LEU A 245 32.78 13.57 5.83
C LEU A 245 33.69 13.15 7.00
N ALA A 246 33.25 12.22 7.85
CA ALA A 246 34.08 11.62 8.90
C ALA A 246 35.24 10.80 8.30
N GLY A 247 34.98 10.06 7.22
CA GLY A 247 36.01 9.35 6.46
C GLY A 247 37.03 10.29 5.81
N LEU A 248 36.56 11.39 5.22
CA LEU A 248 37.42 12.43 4.64
C LEU A 248 38.22 13.18 5.72
N ALA A 249 37.60 13.49 6.86
CA ALA A 249 38.29 14.10 8.00
C ALA A 249 39.39 13.19 8.54
N LEU A 250 39.10 11.89 8.68
CA LEU A 250 40.09 10.90 9.13
C LEU A 250 41.24 10.73 8.12
N ALA A 251 40.94 10.67 6.82
CA ALA A 251 41.96 10.66 5.77
C ALA A 251 42.83 11.93 5.77
N GLY A 252 42.24 13.09 6.06
CA GLY A 252 42.94 14.36 6.25
C GLY A 252 43.94 14.33 7.41
N VAL A 253 43.58 13.72 8.54
CA VAL A 253 44.45 13.56 9.72
C VAL A 253 45.67 12.68 9.40
N PHE A 254 45.50 11.59 8.64
CA PHE A 254 46.63 10.76 8.22
C PHE A 254 47.57 11.49 7.24
N ARG A 255 47.03 12.37 6.37
CA ARG A 255 47.86 13.17 5.45
C ARG A 255 48.63 14.29 6.15
N MET A 256 48.10 14.86 7.24
CA MET A 256 48.81 15.87 8.03
C MET A 256 49.99 15.31 8.83
N ARG A 257 49.92 14.05 9.30
CA ARG A 257 51.05 13.40 10.00
C ARG A 257 52.26 13.13 9.12
N ARG A 258 52.11 13.08 7.80
CA ARG A 258 53.21 12.80 6.86
C ARG A 258 54.00 14.04 6.43
N ARG A 259 53.68 15.22 6.98
CA ARG A 259 54.34 16.51 6.70
C ARG A 259 55.14 17.06 7.88
N GLY A 260 55.29 16.27 8.95
CA GLY A 260 55.99 16.66 10.19
C GLY A 260 57.28 15.90 10.48
N THR A 261 57.99 15.40 9.45
CA THR A 261 59.37 14.91 9.52
C THR A 261 60.10 15.28 8.25
#